data_AF-A0A2D5F6U5-F1
#
_entry.id   AF-A0A2D5F6U5-F1
#
_cell.length_a   1.000
_cell.length_b   1.000
_cell.length_c   1.000
_cell.angle_alpha   90.00
_cell.angle_beta   90.00
_cell.angle_gamma   90.00
#
_symmetry.space_group_name_H-M   'P 1'
#
loop_
_entity.id
_entity.type
_entity.pdbx_description
1 polymer ?
#
loop_
_entity_poly.entity_id
_entity_poly.type
_entity_poly.pdbx_seq_one_letter_code
_entity_poly.pdbx_strand_id
1 'polypeptide(L)'
;MLSQMDDYPLHQIADLMRFVGTSDRNFYDRYYFNLHASSDDLFMVMGMGQYPTLDVQDAFVVVRRGDKHHVVRGSRELGHDRMDTSVGPIRIEVIKGLERVRFIVEERPGQPLAMDITWEGAIPAYQEPRHYIRKHGRVLFDSMRFAQTGCWSGSLRIGEETFEVTPDRWKGSRDRSWGIRPVGEFEPPGVHAGTPIMEGMWNYAPMQFDDFSILYIVNEHNDGQRVLEDAVRVWKDPARETEWLGRPEHEHHLVVAKPYQSFIDRSVIRFPDAPGGPLEVAVTPLTHVWVMVGTGYGLEPDWKHGMYKGKEVVEHFSLDVEQDKERMFGLVDNSARFELSSGEVGYGLFEYCFFGNFDRYGVA
;
A
#
# COMPACT_ATOMS: atom_id res chain seq x y z
N MET A 1 27.37 6.98 -14.97
CA MET A 1 28.29 6.22 -14.10
C MET A 1 27.69 4.84 -13.92
N LEU A 2 28.52 3.79 -13.91
CA LEU A 2 28.07 2.43 -13.63
C LEU A 2 27.66 2.31 -12.15
N SER A 3 26.73 1.40 -11.87
CA SER A 3 26.29 1.01 -10.53
C SER A 3 26.78 -0.41 -10.20
N GLN A 4 26.73 -0.81 -8.92
CA GLN A 4 27.09 -2.18 -8.53
C GLN A 4 26.21 -3.25 -9.19
N MET A 5 24.95 -2.91 -9.52
CA MET A 5 24.05 -3.85 -10.18
C MET A 5 24.47 -4.20 -11.60
N ASP A 6 25.31 -3.39 -12.25
CA ASP A 6 25.76 -3.63 -13.62
C ASP A 6 26.72 -4.84 -13.72
N ASP A 7 27.27 -5.32 -12.60
CA ASP A 7 28.05 -6.57 -12.55
C ASP A 7 27.17 -7.84 -12.56
N TYR A 8 25.87 -7.72 -12.25
CA TYR A 8 24.94 -8.85 -12.21
C TYR A 8 24.23 -9.03 -13.57
N PRO A 9 23.93 -10.27 -14.00
CA PRO A 9 23.26 -10.54 -15.27
C PRO A 9 21.74 -10.28 -15.19
N LEU A 10 21.35 -9.03 -14.93
CA LEU A 10 19.97 -8.63 -14.62
C LEU A 10 19.40 -7.55 -15.57
N HIS A 11 20.20 -7.02 -16.50
CA HIS A 11 19.76 -6.00 -17.46
C HIS A 11 18.58 -6.49 -18.30
N GLN A 12 17.50 -5.70 -18.34
CA GLN A 12 16.29 -5.98 -19.12
C GLN A 12 16.27 -5.26 -20.48
N ILE A 13 17.15 -4.27 -20.65
CA ILE A 13 17.31 -3.45 -21.85
C ILE A 13 18.81 -3.26 -22.13
N ALA A 14 19.15 -2.78 -23.33
CA ALA A 14 20.53 -2.43 -23.69
C ALA A 14 20.97 -1.07 -23.10
N ASP A 15 20.87 -0.92 -21.77
CA ASP A 15 21.26 0.27 -21.02
C ASP A 15 21.72 -0.11 -19.59
N LEU A 16 22.24 0.85 -18.81
CA LEU A 16 22.68 0.65 -17.44
C LEU A 16 21.50 0.42 -16.48
N MET A 17 21.73 -0.31 -15.38
CA MET A 17 20.69 -0.66 -14.38
C MET A 17 19.97 0.53 -13.75
N ARG A 18 20.57 1.74 -13.79
CA ARG A 18 19.93 2.96 -13.31
C ARG A 18 18.78 3.45 -14.20
N PHE A 19 18.75 3.06 -15.46
CA PHE A 19 17.75 3.51 -16.43
C PHE A 19 16.62 2.50 -16.56
N VAL A 20 15.47 3.00 -17.00
CA VAL A 20 14.27 2.21 -17.28
C VAL A 20 13.97 2.30 -18.77
N GLY A 21 13.29 1.29 -19.34
CA GLY A 21 13.07 1.17 -20.79
C GLY A 21 12.08 2.18 -21.39
N THR A 22 11.72 3.23 -20.65
CA THR A 22 10.79 4.27 -21.05
C THR A 22 11.27 5.64 -20.59
N SER A 23 10.97 6.68 -21.35
CA SER A 23 11.15 8.07 -20.94
C SER A 23 9.89 8.66 -20.28
N ASP A 24 8.84 7.86 -20.10
CA ASP A 24 7.63 8.33 -19.43
C ASP A 24 7.95 8.77 -18.00
N ARG A 25 7.76 10.05 -17.71
CA ARG A 25 8.03 10.66 -16.41
C ARG A 25 7.35 9.97 -15.23
N ASN A 26 6.28 9.22 -15.51
CA ASN A 26 5.44 8.55 -14.52
C ASN A 26 5.94 7.15 -14.17
N PHE A 27 7.12 6.74 -14.66
CA PHE A 27 7.69 5.47 -14.25
C PHE A 27 8.04 5.49 -12.76
N TYR A 28 7.56 4.49 -12.03
CA TYR A 28 7.83 4.32 -10.61
C TYR A 28 8.17 2.86 -10.29
N ASP A 29 8.91 2.66 -9.19
CA ASP A 29 9.20 1.38 -8.58
C ASP A 29 9.13 1.56 -7.06
N ARG A 30 8.12 0.98 -6.41
CA ARG A 30 7.75 1.36 -5.05
C ARG A 30 7.43 0.17 -4.17
N TYR A 31 7.93 0.25 -2.95
CA TYR A 31 7.56 -0.60 -1.83
C TYR A 31 6.38 0.00 -1.08
N TYR A 32 5.45 -0.86 -0.68
CA TYR A 32 4.43 -0.57 0.32
C TYR A 32 4.44 -1.70 1.35
N PHE A 33 4.26 -1.31 2.61
CA PHE A 33 4.10 -2.23 3.73
C PHE A 33 3.04 -1.68 4.68
N ASN A 34 2.39 -2.57 5.42
CA ASN A 34 1.71 -2.20 6.65
C ASN A 34 2.13 -3.12 7.82
N LEU A 35 1.78 -2.67 9.01
CA LEU A 35 2.01 -3.36 10.26
C LEU A 35 0.84 -3.12 11.21
N HIS A 36 0.36 -4.19 11.84
CA HIS A 36 -0.69 -4.14 12.85
C HIS A 36 -0.48 -5.23 13.92
N ALA A 37 -0.96 -4.95 15.13
CA ALA A 37 -0.82 -5.86 16.28
C ALA A 37 -1.96 -6.89 16.38
N SER A 38 -2.57 -7.25 15.23
CA SER A 38 -3.78 -8.11 15.16
C SER A 38 -4.91 -7.69 16.13
N SER A 39 -5.04 -6.38 16.33
CA SER A 39 -5.93 -5.72 17.30
C SER A 39 -6.17 -4.27 16.84
N ASP A 40 -6.96 -3.51 17.59
CA ASP A 40 -7.19 -2.08 17.40
C ASP A 40 -6.08 -1.19 18.01
N ASP A 41 -4.98 -1.77 18.49
CA ASP A 41 -3.91 -1.05 19.18
C ASP A 41 -3.27 0.03 18.31
N LEU A 42 -2.84 -0.33 17.11
CA LEU A 42 -2.25 0.59 16.13
C LEU A 42 -2.36 0.04 14.72
N PHE A 43 -2.30 0.94 13.75
CA PHE A 43 -2.08 0.60 12.35
C PHE A 43 -1.01 1.51 11.75
N MET A 44 -0.08 0.92 11.03
CA MET A 44 1.04 1.62 10.40
C MET A 44 1.13 1.27 8.92
N VAL A 45 1.41 2.27 8.10
CA VAL A 45 1.75 2.12 6.68
C VAL A 45 3.12 2.73 6.43
N MET A 46 3.93 2.05 5.64
CA MET A 46 5.29 2.42 5.31
C MET A 46 5.49 2.29 3.80
N GLY A 47 6.31 3.16 3.22
CA GLY A 47 6.62 3.06 1.81
C GLY A 47 7.92 3.73 1.43
N MET A 48 8.46 3.32 0.28
CA MET A 48 9.61 3.94 -0.37
C MET A 48 9.43 3.80 -1.88
N GLY A 49 9.58 4.90 -2.63
CA GLY A 49 9.51 4.91 -4.08
C GLY A 49 10.79 5.44 -4.73
N GLN A 50 11.18 4.80 -5.83
CA GLN A 50 12.15 5.33 -6.78
C GLN A 50 11.43 5.77 -8.05
N TYR A 51 11.82 6.94 -8.57
CA TYR A 51 11.23 7.55 -9.77
C TYR A 51 12.36 7.91 -10.74
N PRO A 52 12.92 6.93 -11.48
CA PRO A 52 14.15 7.10 -12.26
C PRO A 52 14.09 8.20 -13.32
N THR A 53 12.93 8.42 -13.93
CA THR A 53 12.72 9.47 -14.94
C THR A 53 12.61 10.88 -14.34
N LEU A 54 12.33 10.98 -13.05
CA LEU A 54 12.32 12.24 -12.28
C LEU A 54 13.61 12.45 -11.49
N ASP A 55 14.48 11.44 -11.41
CA ASP A 55 15.69 11.41 -10.58
C ASP A 55 15.41 11.68 -9.09
N VAL A 56 14.27 11.16 -8.59
CA VAL A 56 13.83 11.32 -7.19
C VAL A 56 13.68 9.96 -6.51
N GLN A 57 13.96 9.93 -5.20
CA GLN A 57 13.60 8.86 -4.28
C GLN A 57 12.89 9.45 -3.06
N ASP A 58 11.80 8.83 -2.61
CA ASP A 58 11.10 9.23 -1.39
C ASP A 58 10.77 8.05 -0.50
N ALA A 59 10.49 8.34 0.77
CA ALA A 59 10.01 7.35 1.72
C ALA A 59 9.11 8.00 2.76
N PHE A 60 8.22 7.20 3.34
CA PHE A 60 7.34 7.65 4.42
C PHE A 60 7.02 6.52 5.39
N VAL A 61 6.62 6.93 6.58
CA VAL A 61 5.97 6.11 7.60
C VAL A 61 4.83 6.93 8.17
N VAL A 62 3.66 6.33 8.24
CA VAL A 62 2.50 6.86 8.93
C VAL A 62 1.99 5.83 9.92
N VAL A 63 1.74 6.24 11.16
CA VAL A 63 1.14 5.36 12.17
C VAL A 63 0.03 6.08 12.91
N ARG A 64 -1.09 5.40 13.08
CA ARG A 64 -2.13 5.83 14.02
C ARG A 64 -2.05 4.99 15.30
N ARG A 65 -1.97 5.68 16.43
CA ARG A 65 -2.08 5.12 17.78
C ARG A 65 -3.05 6.00 18.58
N GLY A 66 -4.18 5.45 18.99
CA GLY A 66 -5.29 6.23 19.55
C GLY A 66 -5.72 7.34 18.59
N ASP A 67 -5.75 8.57 19.08
CA ASP A 67 -6.14 9.75 18.28
C ASP A 67 -4.96 10.43 17.61
N LYS A 68 -3.74 9.89 17.73
CA LYS A 68 -2.55 10.48 17.10
C LYS A 68 -2.20 9.81 15.80
N HIS A 69 -1.98 10.64 14.78
CA HIS A 69 -1.53 10.25 13.45
C HIS A 69 -0.14 10.83 13.20
N HIS A 70 0.88 10.01 13.40
CA HIS A 70 2.29 10.41 13.30
C HIS A 70 2.82 10.13 11.90
N VAL A 71 3.49 11.11 11.31
CA VAL A 71 4.09 11.03 9.98
C VAL A 71 5.58 11.32 10.08
N VAL A 72 6.37 10.48 9.41
CA VAL A 72 7.77 10.75 9.07
C VAL A 72 7.88 10.55 7.57
N ARG A 73 8.44 11.53 6.85
CA ARG A 73 8.60 11.46 5.40
C ARG A 73 9.91 12.09 4.97
N GLY A 74 10.42 11.66 3.82
CA GLY A 74 11.59 12.26 3.22
C GLY A 74 11.59 12.14 1.71
N SER A 75 12.38 12.98 1.06
CA SER A 75 12.63 12.99 -0.37
C SER A 75 14.07 13.42 -0.63
N ARG A 76 14.70 12.85 -1.65
CA ARG A 76 16.04 13.21 -2.11
C ARG A 76 16.22 12.94 -3.60
N GLU A 77 17.33 13.42 -4.15
CA GLU A 77 17.80 13.00 -5.47
C GLU A 77 18.11 11.48 -5.45
N LEU A 78 17.69 10.75 -6.50
CA LEU A 78 17.85 9.29 -6.61
C LEU A 78 19.33 8.89 -6.70
N GLY A 79 20.09 9.58 -7.54
CA GLY A 79 21.50 9.32 -7.77
C GLY A 79 21.75 8.21 -8.80
N HIS A 80 22.87 7.51 -8.67
CA HIS A 80 23.30 6.49 -9.64
C HIS A 80 23.12 5.06 -9.15
N ASP A 81 23.16 4.83 -7.83
CA ASP A 81 23.02 3.52 -7.23
C ASP A 81 21.58 3.28 -6.78
N ARG A 82 20.80 2.56 -7.60
CA ARG A 82 19.42 2.21 -7.27
C ARG A 82 19.32 1.17 -6.14
N MET A 83 20.42 0.57 -5.66
CA MET A 83 20.42 -0.28 -4.46
C MET A 83 20.39 0.53 -3.17
N ASP A 84 20.77 1.80 -3.21
CA ASP A 84 20.67 2.68 -2.05
C ASP A 84 19.23 3.14 -1.83
N THR A 85 18.54 2.46 -0.93
CA THR A 85 17.15 2.73 -0.55
C THR A 85 17.01 3.76 0.56
N SER A 86 18.11 4.36 1.04
CA SER A 86 18.05 5.31 2.16
C SER A 86 17.38 6.61 1.76
N VAL A 87 16.58 7.21 2.63
CA VAL A 87 16.01 8.56 2.50
C VAL A 87 15.95 9.18 3.89
N GLY A 88 16.92 10.04 4.21
CA GLY A 88 17.05 10.57 5.56
C GLY A 88 17.19 9.42 6.60
N PRO A 89 16.32 9.35 7.64
CA PRO A 89 16.36 8.26 8.62
C PRO A 89 15.77 6.93 8.11
N ILE A 90 15.10 6.90 6.96
CA ILE A 90 14.35 5.73 6.49
C ILE A 90 15.22 4.88 5.56
N ARG A 91 15.27 3.57 5.75
CA ARG A 91 15.99 2.63 4.86
C ARG A 91 15.29 1.27 4.77
N ILE A 92 15.38 0.64 3.59
CA ILE A 92 14.90 -0.73 3.35
C ILE A 92 16.08 -1.64 2.96
N GLU A 93 16.25 -2.77 3.64
CA GLU A 93 17.28 -3.76 3.29
C GLU A 93 16.60 -5.06 2.84
N VAL A 94 16.82 -5.47 1.59
CA VAL A 94 16.38 -6.78 1.11
C VAL A 94 17.39 -7.83 1.58
N ILE A 95 17.05 -8.56 2.65
CA ILE A 95 17.91 -9.62 3.23
C ILE A 95 17.86 -10.88 2.38
N LYS A 96 16.65 -11.30 2.00
CA LYS A 96 16.40 -12.42 1.10
C LYS A 96 15.21 -12.09 0.21
N GLY A 97 15.44 -11.99 -1.10
CA GLY A 97 14.42 -11.60 -2.07
C GLY A 97 13.12 -12.39 -1.90
N LEU A 98 11.99 -11.69 -1.93
CA LEU A 98 10.64 -12.26 -1.76
C LEU A 98 10.36 -12.96 -0.41
N GLU A 99 11.31 -13.00 0.53
CA GLU A 99 11.15 -13.72 1.80
C GLU A 99 11.38 -12.83 3.02
N ARG A 100 12.51 -12.12 3.08
CA ARG A 100 12.94 -11.35 4.26
C ARG A 100 13.42 -9.96 3.88
N VAL A 101 12.83 -8.94 4.51
CA VAL A 101 13.15 -7.53 4.27
C VAL A 101 13.16 -6.79 5.60
N ARG A 102 14.12 -5.90 5.80
CA ARG A 102 14.20 -5.05 6.99
C ARG A 102 13.79 -3.63 6.64
N PHE A 103 13.02 -3.01 7.52
CA PHE A 103 12.60 -1.62 7.43
C PHE A 103 13.13 -0.88 8.64
N ILE A 104 13.86 0.20 8.41
CA ILE A 104 14.55 0.95 9.45
C ILE A 104 14.08 2.40 9.39
N VAL A 105 13.81 2.95 10.58
CA VAL A 105 13.72 4.40 10.81
C VAL A 105 14.66 4.73 11.96
N GLU A 106 15.79 5.31 11.63
CA GLU A 106 16.80 5.73 12.61
C GLU A 106 16.22 6.77 13.58
N GLU A 107 16.58 6.65 14.86
CA GLU A 107 16.22 7.60 15.90
C GLU A 107 16.80 8.99 15.61
N ARG A 108 15.95 10.03 15.58
CA ARG A 108 16.38 11.44 15.48
C ARG A 108 15.65 12.33 16.48
N PRO A 109 16.29 13.41 16.98
CA PRO A 109 15.64 14.35 17.88
C PRO A 109 14.32 14.89 17.34
N GLY A 110 13.28 14.88 18.18
CA GLY A 110 11.94 15.38 17.84
C GLY A 110 11.08 14.44 16.98
N GLN A 111 11.61 13.28 16.57
CA GLN A 111 10.88 12.34 15.73
C GLN A 111 9.84 11.54 16.51
N PRO A 112 8.59 11.45 16.00
CA PRO A 112 7.51 10.78 16.72
C PRO A 112 7.68 9.27 16.76
N LEU A 113 8.51 8.67 15.90
CA LEU A 113 8.76 7.24 15.88
C LEU A 113 10.17 6.90 15.43
N ALA A 114 10.64 5.73 15.85
CA ALA A 114 11.83 5.06 15.34
C ALA A 114 11.58 3.55 15.34
N MET A 115 12.21 2.83 14.43
CA MET A 115 12.02 1.38 14.35
C MET A 115 13.16 0.67 13.64
N ASP A 116 13.32 -0.59 14.01
CA ASP A 116 14.16 -1.56 13.34
C ASP A 116 13.41 -2.88 13.35
N ILE A 117 12.72 -3.16 12.24
CA ILE A 117 11.81 -4.30 12.11
C ILE A 117 12.14 -5.11 10.86
N THR A 118 11.96 -6.42 10.97
CA THR A 118 12.20 -7.39 9.91
C THR A 118 10.92 -8.12 9.55
N TRP A 119 10.57 -8.04 8.28
CA TRP A 119 9.51 -8.79 7.62
C TRP A 119 9.94 -10.22 7.35
N GLU A 120 9.01 -11.16 7.55
CA GLU A 120 9.07 -12.53 7.06
C GLU A 120 7.75 -12.89 6.37
N GLY A 121 7.81 -13.32 5.10
CA GLY A 121 6.63 -13.70 4.33
C GLY A 121 5.93 -14.95 4.89
N ALA A 122 4.61 -14.87 5.09
CA ALA A 122 3.78 -15.99 5.53
C ALA A 122 3.34 -16.90 4.38
N ILE A 123 3.39 -16.39 3.14
CA ILE A 123 3.04 -17.08 1.90
C ILE A 123 4.09 -16.76 0.82
N PRO A 124 4.19 -17.53 -0.27
CA PRO A 124 4.89 -17.07 -1.48
C PRO A 124 4.32 -15.73 -1.99
N ALA A 125 5.17 -14.87 -2.54
CA ALA A 125 4.70 -13.63 -3.17
C ALA A 125 3.82 -13.95 -4.39
N TYR A 126 2.63 -13.38 -4.44
CA TYR A 126 1.68 -13.58 -5.53
C TYR A 126 1.70 -12.39 -6.48
N GLN A 127 1.95 -12.62 -7.76
CA GLN A 127 1.87 -11.59 -8.78
C GLN A 127 0.41 -11.32 -9.13
N GLU A 128 -0.07 -10.11 -8.83
CA GLU A 128 -1.44 -9.72 -9.12
C GLU A 128 -1.62 -9.34 -10.60
N PRO A 129 -2.88 -9.28 -11.10
CA PRO A 129 -3.16 -8.86 -12.46
C PRO A 129 -2.63 -7.46 -12.77
N ARG A 130 -2.24 -7.26 -14.03
CA ARG A 130 -1.81 -5.97 -14.56
C ARG A 130 -2.94 -4.94 -14.41
N HIS A 131 -2.66 -3.83 -13.74
CA HIS A 131 -3.61 -2.73 -13.66
C HIS A 131 -3.33 -1.72 -14.78
N TYR A 132 -4.27 -1.60 -15.72
CA TYR A 132 -4.12 -0.80 -16.93
C TYR A 132 -5.30 0.15 -17.13
N ILE A 133 -5.03 1.46 -17.14
CA ILE A 133 -6.02 2.51 -17.40
C ILE A 133 -5.49 3.42 -18.50
N ARG A 134 -6.27 3.54 -19.58
CA ARG A 134 -6.05 4.51 -20.65
C ARG A 134 -7.25 5.45 -20.76
N LYS A 135 -6.98 6.75 -20.78
CA LYS A 135 -7.99 7.78 -21.07
C LYS A 135 -7.49 8.59 -22.26
N HIS A 136 -8.34 8.72 -23.29
CA HIS A 136 -7.94 9.25 -24.59
C HIS A 136 -6.69 8.51 -25.13
N GLY A 137 -5.64 9.24 -25.53
CA GLY A 137 -4.37 8.68 -26.00
C GLY A 137 -3.36 8.36 -24.90
N ARG A 138 -3.61 8.71 -23.63
CA ARG A 138 -2.63 8.61 -22.54
C ARG A 138 -2.87 7.40 -21.65
N VAL A 139 -1.83 6.61 -21.44
CA VAL A 139 -1.78 5.59 -20.40
C VAL A 139 -1.59 6.31 -19.06
N LEU A 140 -2.57 6.22 -18.17
CA LEU A 140 -2.53 6.83 -16.85
C LEU A 140 -2.00 5.83 -15.82
N PHE A 141 -2.42 4.57 -15.94
CA PHE A 141 -1.90 3.46 -15.16
C PHE A 141 -1.49 2.34 -16.09
N ASP A 142 -0.31 1.80 -15.84
CA ASP A 142 0.15 0.56 -16.43
C ASP A 142 1.16 -0.05 -15.48
N SER A 143 0.66 -0.81 -14.52
CA SER A 143 1.47 -1.30 -13.41
C SER A 143 1.28 -2.79 -13.17
N MET A 144 2.38 -3.42 -12.81
CA MET A 144 2.41 -4.75 -12.22
C MET A 144 2.68 -4.60 -10.72
N ARG A 145 2.21 -5.56 -9.94
CA ARG A 145 2.59 -5.69 -8.55
C ARG A 145 2.60 -7.14 -8.11
N PHE A 146 3.33 -7.41 -7.04
CA PHE A 146 3.08 -8.59 -6.23
C PHE A 146 2.53 -8.17 -4.87
N ALA A 147 1.81 -9.08 -4.23
CA ALA A 147 1.36 -8.95 -2.85
C ALA A 147 1.83 -10.16 -2.03
N GLN A 148 2.03 -9.92 -0.74
CA GLN A 148 2.42 -10.96 0.21
C GLN A 148 1.97 -10.58 1.62
N THR A 149 1.35 -11.49 2.34
CA THR A 149 1.12 -11.34 3.79
C THR A 149 2.32 -11.89 4.56
N GLY A 150 2.50 -11.46 5.80
CA GLY A 150 3.63 -11.84 6.61
C GLY A 150 3.59 -11.30 8.02
N CYS A 151 4.69 -11.55 8.72
CA CYS A 151 4.86 -11.18 10.11
C CYS A 151 6.08 -10.27 10.27
N TRP A 152 6.05 -9.47 11.34
CA TRP A 152 7.13 -8.57 11.71
C TRP A 152 7.82 -9.05 12.98
N SER A 153 9.11 -8.73 13.10
CA SER A 153 9.89 -8.91 14.32
C SER A 153 10.86 -7.75 14.53
N GLY A 154 11.18 -7.37 15.77
CA GLY A 154 12.13 -6.30 16.06
C GLY A 154 11.65 -5.31 17.12
N SER A 155 11.94 -4.02 16.93
CA SER A 155 11.60 -2.97 17.90
C SER A 155 10.94 -1.78 17.23
N LEU A 156 9.94 -1.23 17.92
CA LEU A 156 9.18 -0.06 17.48
C LEU A 156 9.02 0.91 18.65
N ARG A 157 9.38 2.18 18.45
CA ARG A 157 9.08 3.27 19.39
C ARG A 157 8.09 4.24 18.75
N ILE A 158 7.05 4.62 19.49
CA ILE A 158 6.10 5.67 19.11
C ILE A 158 5.93 6.59 20.31
N GLY A 159 6.28 7.87 20.16
CA GLY A 159 6.37 8.80 21.28
C GLY A 159 7.31 8.26 22.35
N GLU A 160 6.79 8.09 23.56
CA GLU A 160 7.51 7.53 24.72
C GLU A 160 7.31 6.01 24.87
N GLU A 161 6.39 5.40 24.11
CA GLU A 161 6.10 3.97 24.19
C GLU A 161 7.07 3.17 23.32
N THR A 162 7.54 2.03 23.84
CA THR A 162 8.37 1.07 23.10
C THR A 162 7.68 -0.29 23.09
N PHE A 163 7.63 -0.89 21.91
CA PHE A 163 7.01 -2.17 21.63
C PHE A 163 8.08 -3.17 21.17
N GLU A 164 8.05 -4.36 21.78
CA GLU A 164 8.66 -5.54 21.19
C GLU A 164 7.73 -6.06 20.08
N VAL A 165 8.25 -6.10 18.86
CA VAL A 165 7.53 -6.58 17.68
C VAL A 165 7.86 -8.06 17.53
N THR A 166 6.84 -8.91 17.58
CA THR A 166 6.95 -10.38 17.57
C THR A 166 6.08 -11.01 16.48
N PRO A 167 6.55 -12.09 15.83
CA PRO A 167 5.88 -12.62 14.64
C PRO A 167 4.55 -13.33 14.92
N ASP A 168 4.26 -13.68 16.17
CA ASP A 168 3.01 -14.31 16.60
C ASP A 168 1.85 -13.30 16.71
N ARG A 169 2.15 -12.02 16.92
CA ARG A 169 1.15 -10.94 17.10
C ARG A 169 1.15 -9.93 15.97
N TRP A 170 2.34 -9.55 15.50
CA TRP A 170 2.53 -8.44 14.58
C TRP A 170 2.56 -8.94 13.15
N LYS A 171 1.48 -8.65 12.43
CA LYS A 171 1.24 -9.08 11.06
C LYS A 171 1.17 -7.87 10.14
N GLY A 172 1.15 -8.14 8.84
CA GLY A 172 0.83 -7.14 7.85
C GLY A 172 0.77 -7.73 6.46
N SER A 173 0.66 -6.83 5.49
CA SER A 173 0.86 -7.11 4.08
C SER A 173 1.93 -6.19 3.51
N ARG A 174 2.59 -6.67 2.47
CA ARG A 174 3.43 -5.86 1.61
C ARG A 174 3.01 -6.03 0.17
N ASP A 175 3.23 -4.98 -0.59
CA ASP A 175 3.27 -5.06 -2.03
C ASP A 175 4.52 -4.35 -2.55
N ARG A 176 4.90 -4.73 -3.76
CA ARG A 176 5.81 -3.92 -4.56
C ARG A 176 5.16 -3.75 -5.91
N SER A 177 5.09 -2.50 -6.36
CA SER A 177 4.47 -2.13 -7.62
C SER A 177 5.45 -1.34 -8.48
N TRP A 178 5.45 -1.62 -9.77
CA TRP A 178 6.29 -0.93 -10.75
C TRP A 178 5.56 -0.76 -12.08
N GLY A 179 5.97 0.25 -12.85
CA GLY A 179 5.36 0.59 -14.14
C GLY A 179 5.04 2.07 -14.22
N ILE A 180 3.91 2.44 -14.81
CA ILE A 180 3.45 3.82 -15.02
C ILE A 180 2.32 4.11 -14.03
N ARG A 181 2.48 5.16 -13.22
CA ARG A 181 1.46 5.73 -12.32
C ARG A 181 1.71 7.22 -12.16
N PRO A 182 0.68 8.09 -12.06
CA PRO A 182 0.92 9.52 -11.98
C PRO A 182 1.73 9.89 -10.72
N VAL A 183 2.92 10.45 -10.94
CA VAL A 183 3.90 10.83 -9.89
C VAL A 183 4.59 12.14 -10.25
N GLY A 184 5.21 12.75 -9.25
CA GLY A 184 5.89 14.04 -9.33
C GLY A 184 4.94 15.22 -9.42
N GLU A 185 5.50 16.34 -9.90
CA GLU A 185 4.79 17.59 -10.12
C GLU A 185 3.73 17.45 -11.21
N PHE A 186 2.62 18.17 -11.05
CA PHE A 186 1.58 18.18 -12.07
C PHE A 186 2.10 18.69 -13.43
N GLU A 187 1.70 18.01 -14.49
CA GLU A 187 1.77 18.56 -15.84
C GLU A 187 0.55 19.46 -16.11
N PRO A 188 0.65 20.44 -17.02
CA PRO A 188 -0.51 21.18 -17.50
C PRO A 188 -1.61 20.21 -17.98
N PRO A 189 -2.83 20.25 -17.43
CA PRO A 189 -3.82 19.20 -17.65
C PRO A 189 -4.36 19.14 -19.08
N GLY A 190 -4.37 20.25 -19.81
CA GLY A 190 -4.83 20.29 -21.20
C GLY A 190 -6.21 19.66 -21.40
N VAL A 191 -6.35 18.81 -22.43
CA VAL A 191 -7.60 18.07 -22.72
C VAL A 191 -7.99 17.08 -21.62
N HIS A 192 -7.08 16.73 -20.71
CA HIS A 192 -7.35 15.85 -19.57
C HIS A 192 -7.89 16.60 -18.35
N ALA A 193 -8.10 17.92 -18.42
CA ALA A 193 -8.71 18.67 -17.33
C ALA A 193 -10.07 18.05 -16.94
N GLY A 194 -10.24 17.75 -15.66
CA GLY A 194 -11.45 17.09 -15.13
C GLY A 194 -11.54 15.58 -15.39
N THR A 195 -10.55 14.96 -16.03
CA THR A 195 -10.49 13.50 -16.16
C THR A 195 -9.94 12.90 -14.85
N PRO A 196 -10.74 12.10 -14.11
CA PRO A 196 -10.22 11.44 -12.92
C PRO A 196 -9.16 10.39 -13.30
N ILE A 197 -8.13 10.28 -12.47
CA ILE A 197 -7.06 9.30 -12.65
C ILE A 197 -7.58 7.88 -12.36
N MET A 198 -8.28 7.74 -11.22
CA MET A 198 -9.07 6.57 -10.83
C MET A 198 -10.47 7.05 -10.49
N GLU A 199 -11.47 6.20 -10.72
CA GLU A 199 -12.88 6.48 -10.43
C GLU A 199 -13.55 5.26 -9.79
N GLY A 200 -14.72 5.49 -9.20
CA GLY A 200 -15.48 4.45 -8.52
C GLY A 200 -14.87 4.02 -7.19
N MET A 201 -15.07 2.76 -6.84
CA MET A 201 -14.58 2.14 -5.62
C MET A 201 -13.24 1.46 -5.85
N TRP A 202 -12.30 1.70 -4.94
CA TRP A 202 -11.15 0.84 -4.69
C TRP A 202 -11.41 0.05 -3.42
N ASN A 203 -11.21 -1.28 -3.46
CA ASN A 203 -11.27 -2.12 -2.29
C ASN A 203 -10.22 -3.23 -2.38
N TYR A 204 -9.34 -3.31 -1.38
CA TYR A 204 -8.22 -4.25 -1.34
C TYR A 204 -8.14 -4.89 0.04
N ALA A 205 -8.01 -6.21 0.09
CA ALA A 205 -7.96 -6.93 1.36
C ALA A 205 -7.07 -8.19 1.32
N PRO A 206 -5.76 -8.06 1.58
CA PRO A 206 -4.90 -9.15 1.99
C PRO A 206 -5.27 -9.66 3.40
N MET A 207 -5.73 -10.90 3.48
CA MET A 207 -6.20 -11.55 4.72
C MET A 207 -5.26 -12.70 5.06
N GLN A 208 -4.63 -12.69 6.23
CA GLN A 208 -3.74 -13.77 6.66
C GLN A 208 -4.42 -14.69 7.68
N PHE A 209 -4.52 -15.97 7.34
CA PHE A 209 -4.91 -17.07 8.23
C PHE A 209 -3.66 -17.92 8.57
N ASP A 210 -3.83 -18.99 9.34
CA ASP A 210 -2.70 -19.79 9.83
C ASP A 210 -1.98 -20.57 8.72
N ASP A 211 -2.75 -21.16 7.80
CA ASP A 211 -2.24 -22.05 6.73
C ASP A 211 -2.25 -21.43 5.34
N PHE A 212 -2.93 -20.29 5.16
CA PHE A 212 -3.08 -19.62 3.87
C PHE A 212 -3.42 -18.15 4.06
N SER A 213 -3.42 -17.42 2.94
CA SER A 213 -3.96 -16.08 2.86
C SER A 213 -4.95 -15.98 1.72
N ILE A 214 -5.92 -15.07 1.86
CA ILE A 214 -6.79 -14.65 0.77
C ILE A 214 -6.33 -13.27 0.31
N LEU A 215 -6.03 -13.12 -0.98
CA LEU A 215 -5.73 -11.83 -1.59
C LEU A 215 -6.93 -11.45 -2.45
N TYR A 216 -7.60 -10.36 -2.07
CA TYR A 216 -8.77 -9.83 -2.76
C TYR A 216 -8.49 -8.39 -3.20
N ILE A 217 -8.82 -8.07 -4.45
CA ILE A 217 -8.67 -6.71 -4.99
C ILE A 217 -9.77 -6.40 -5.99
N VAL A 218 -10.35 -5.21 -5.90
CA VAL A 218 -11.39 -4.72 -6.81
C VAL A 218 -11.19 -3.21 -7.05
N ASN A 219 -11.17 -2.80 -8.32
CA ASN A 219 -11.51 -1.45 -8.73
C ASN A 219 -12.78 -1.50 -9.60
N GLU A 220 -13.90 -1.07 -9.02
CA GLU A 220 -15.24 -1.12 -9.62
C GLU A 220 -15.74 0.31 -9.87
N HIS A 221 -16.16 0.61 -11.08
CA HIS A 221 -16.81 1.86 -11.45
C HIS A 221 -18.26 1.90 -10.98
N ASN A 222 -18.87 3.09 -10.97
CA ASN A 222 -20.26 3.26 -10.52
C ASN A 222 -21.29 2.47 -11.36
N ASP A 223 -20.97 2.21 -12.63
CA ASP A 223 -21.80 1.40 -13.53
C ASP A 223 -21.60 -0.12 -13.36
N GLY A 224 -20.77 -0.54 -12.41
CA GLY A 224 -20.44 -1.94 -12.13
C GLY A 224 -19.30 -2.51 -12.98
N GLN A 225 -18.71 -1.74 -13.90
CA GLN A 225 -17.52 -2.18 -14.64
C GLN A 225 -16.33 -2.35 -13.71
N ARG A 226 -15.64 -3.50 -13.74
CA ARG A 226 -14.38 -3.71 -13.01
C ARG A 226 -13.18 -3.57 -13.93
N VAL A 227 -12.35 -2.56 -13.68
CA VAL A 227 -11.09 -2.35 -14.43
C VAL A 227 -9.93 -3.17 -13.86
N LEU A 228 -10.13 -3.69 -12.66
CA LEU A 228 -9.23 -4.61 -11.97
C LEU A 228 -10.08 -5.46 -11.02
N GLU A 229 -9.92 -6.77 -11.08
CA GLU A 229 -10.43 -7.68 -10.07
C GLU A 229 -9.53 -8.91 -9.94
N ASP A 230 -9.33 -9.37 -8.71
CA ASP A 230 -8.79 -10.70 -8.44
C ASP A 230 -9.20 -11.19 -7.04
N ALA A 231 -9.25 -12.49 -6.89
CA ALA A 231 -9.47 -13.16 -5.62
C ALA A 231 -8.79 -14.53 -5.62
N VAL A 232 -7.76 -14.70 -4.82
CA VAL A 232 -7.03 -15.97 -4.72
C VAL A 232 -6.80 -16.39 -3.27
N ARG A 233 -6.77 -17.69 -3.05
CA ARG A 233 -6.21 -18.31 -1.84
C ARG A 233 -4.80 -18.79 -2.14
N VAL A 234 -3.83 -18.25 -1.42
CA VAL A 234 -2.41 -18.62 -1.52
C VAL A 234 -2.02 -19.39 -0.27
N TRP A 235 -1.52 -20.62 -0.45
CA TRP A 235 -1.13 -21.48 0.67
C TRP A 235 0.24 -21.09 1.23
N LYS A 236 0.41 -21.25 2.54
CA LYS A 236 1.70 -21.14 3.21
C LYS A 236 2.68 -22.23 2.75
N ASP A 237 2.15 -23.44 2.51
CA ASP A 237 2.90 -24.53 1.87
C ASP A 237 3.10 -24.21 0.38
N PRO A 238 4.34 -23.92 -0.07
CA PRO A 238 4.60 -23.57 -1.47
C PRO A 238 4.42 -24.76 -2.44
N ALA A 239 4.27 -25.99 -1.94
CA ALA A 239 3.96 -27.14 -2.77
C ALA A 239 2.48 -27.20 -3.20
N ARG A 240 1.61 -26.41 -2.56
CA ARG A 240 0.19 -26.31 -2.91
C ARG A 240 -0.03 -25.18 -3.91
N GLU A 241 -0.78 -25.48 -4.96
CA GLU A 241 -1.12 -24.49 -5.97
C GLU A 241 -2.05 -23.42 -5.42
N THR A 242 -1.84 -22.18 -5.87
CA THR A 242 -2.77 -21.07 -5.61
C THR A 242 -4.15 -21.39 -6.19
N GLU A 243 -5.19 -21.14 -5.41
CA GLU A 243 -6.58 -21.38 -5.79
C GLU A 243 -7.24 -20.06 -6.20
N TRP A 244 -7.79 -20.00 -7.42
CA TRP A 244 -8.66 -18.89 -7.81
C TRP A 244 -10.03 -19.05 -7.16
N LEU A 245 -10.50 -18.00 -6.48
CA LEU A 245 -11.75 -18.02 -5.71
C LEU A 245 -12.97 -17.58 -6.53
N GLY A 246 -12.80 -17.38 -7.83
CA GLY A 246 -13.87 -16.88 -8.70
C GLY A 246 -14.04 -15.37 -8.61
N ARG A 247 -15.16 -14.87 -9.14
CA ARG A 247 -15.51 -13.44 -9.07
C ARG A 247 -15.95 -13.12 -7.64
N PRO A 248 -15.30 -12.16 -6.94
CA PRO A 248 -15.72 -11.81 -5.59
C PRO A 248 -16.92 -10.85 -5.61
N GLU A 249 -17.77 -10.97 -4.60
CA GLU A 249 -18.87 -10.03 -4.31
C GLU A 249 -18.59 -9.31 -2.99
N HIS A 250 -19.03 -8.06 -2.88
CA HIS A 250 -18.84 -7.25 -1.68
C HIS A 250 -20.14 -6.60 -1.20
N GLU A 251 -20.29 -6.52 0.12
CA GLU A 251 -21.40 -5.84 0.80
C GLU A 251 -20.83 -5.04 1.96
N HIS A 252 -20.77 -3.73 1.79
CA HIS A 252 -20.22 -2.81 2.78
C HIS A 252 -21.36 -2.10 3.51
N HIS A 253 -21.20 -1.90 4.82
CA HIS A 253 -22.02 -0.96 5.57
C HIS A 253 -21.23 0.32 5.82
N LEU A 254 -21.71 1.41 5.23
CA LEU A 254 -21.11 2.72 5.35
C LEU A 254 -21.83 3.53 6.45
N VAL A 255 -21.07 4.00 7.44
CA VAL A 255 -21.56 4.97 8.44
C VAL A 255 -21.37 6.42 7.97
N VAL A 256 -20.48 6.62 7.00
CA VAL A 256 -20.36 7.84 6.22
C VAL A 256 -20.33 7.45 4.75
N ALA A 257 -21.23 8.00 3.95
CA ALA A 257 -21.36 7.70 2.52
C ALA A 257 -21.12 8.98 1.69
N LYS A 258 -19.85 9.39 1.63
CA LYS A 258 -19.43 10.61 0.92
C LYS A 258 -18.12 10.35 0.16
N PRO A 259 -17.96 10.81 -1.09
CA PRO A 259 -16.71 10.64 -1.83
C PRO A 259 -15.50 11.14 -1.03
N TYR A 260 -14.41 10.36 -1.06
CA TYR A 260 -13.18 10.61 -0.29
C TYR A 260 -13.33 10.70 1.23
N GLN A 261 -14.53 10.55 1.80
CA GLN A 261 -14.77 10.62 3.24
C GLN A 261 -15.59 9.43 3.74
N SER A 262 -15.80 8.44 2.87
CA SER A 262 -16.60 7.27 3.20
C SER A 262 -15.94 6.48 4.32
N PHE A 263 -16.76 5.88 5.18
CA PHE A 263 -16.27 5.13 6.32
C PHE A 263 -17.10 3.86 6.49
N ILE A 264 -16.43 2.70 6.46
CA ILE A 264 -17.04 1.37 6.54
C ILE A 264 -16.80 0.83 7.96
N ASP A 265 -17.86 0.48 8.69
CA ASP A 265 -17.76 -0.09 10.04
C ASP A 265 -17.85 -1.64 10.06
N ARG A 266 -18.37 -2.24 8.99
CA ARG A 266 -18.40 -3.69 8.73
C ARG A 266 -18.58 -3.99 7.26
N SER A 267 -18.11 -5.15 6.84
CA SER A 267 -18.26 -5.62 5.46
C SER A 267 -18.41 -7.14 5.41
N VAL A 268 -18.99 -7.63 4.32
CA VAL A 268 -18.97 -9.04 3.93
C VAL A 268 -18.40 -9.16 2.53
N ILE A 269 -17.38 -10.01 2.36
CA ILE A 269 -16.80 -10.37 1.06
C ILE A 269 -17.18 -11.82 0.78
N ARG A 270 -17.68 -12.12 -0.42
CA ARG A 270 -18.15 -13.46 -0.80
C ARG A 270 -17.45 -13.95 -2.05
N PHE A 271 -17.23 -15.26 -2.11
CA PHE A 271 -16.65 -15.97 -3.24
C PHE A 271 -17.61 -17.12 -3.61
N PRO A 272 -18.66 -16.86 -4.41
CA PRO A 272 -19.71 -17.84 -4.71
C PRO A 272 -19.18 -19.09 -5.44
N ASP A 273 -18.18 -18.91 -6.29
CA ASP A 273 -17.60 -19.94 -7.14
C ASP A 273 -16.29 -20.52 -6.59
N ALA A 274 -16.01 -20.32 -5.30
CA ALA A 274 -14.77 -20.78 -4.69
C ALA A 274 -14.62 -22.32 -4.75
N PRO A 275 -13.40 -22.84 -4.91
CA PRO A 275 -13.12 -24.27 -4.84
C PRO A 275 -13.56 -24.85 -3.49
N GLY A 276 -14.35 -25.93 -3.53
CA GLY A 276 -14.92 -26.55 -2.33
C GLY A 276 -16.28 -26.00 -1.90
N GLY A 277 -16.81 -25.00 -2.61
CA GLY A 277 -18.14 -24.41 -2.38
C GLY A 277 -18.07 -22.92 -2.00
N PRO A 278 -19.23 -22.24 -1.92
CA PRO A 278 -19.29 -20.82 -1.61
C PRO A 278 -18.60 -20.49 -0.29
N LEU A 279 -17.71 -19.49 -0.32
CA LEU A 279 -16.99 -18.99 0.84
C LEU A 279 -17.43 -17.56 1.16
N GLU A 280 -17.63 -17.24 2.42
CA GLU A 280 -17.96 -15.90 2.89
C GLU A 280 -16.96 -15.45 3.96
N VAL A 281 -16.60 -14.17 3.95
CA VAL A 281 -15.71 -13.53 4.93
C VAL A 281 -16.46 -12.37 5.57
N ALA A 282 -16.75 -12.47 6.86
CA ALA A 282 -17.15 -11.33 7.66
C ALA A 282 -15.90 -10.49 7.99
N VAL A 283 -15.98 -9.18 7.72
CA VAL A 283 -14.88 -8.23 7.92
C VAL A 283 -15.26 -7.27 9.04
N THR A 284 -14.44 -7.24 10.09
CA THR A 284 -14.54 -6.28 11.19
C THR A 284 -13.31 -5.37 11.18
N PRO A 285 -13.42 -4.14 10.63
CA PRO A 285 -12.40 -3.10 10.79
C PRO A 285 -12.12 -2.84 12.29
N LEU A 286 -10.85 -2.68 12.64
CA LEU A 286 -10.38 -2.51 14.03
C LEU A 286 -9.86 -1.09 14.26
N THR A 287 -8.76 -0.73 13.59
CA THR A 287 -8.22 0.64 13.57
C THR A 287 -7.56 0.92 12.22
N HIS A 288 -7.29 2.19 11.91
CA HIS A 288 -6.97 2.63 10.55
C HIS A 288 -6.00 3.81 10.47
N VAL A 289 -5.49 4.07 9.27
CA VAL A 289 -4.84 5.34 8.91
C VAL A 289 -5.50 5.94 7.68
N TRP A 290 -5.42 7.26 7.53
CA TRP A 290 -5.72 7.93 6.26
C TRP A 290 -4.42 8.06 5.47
N VAL A 291 -4.19 7.11 4.57
CA VAL A 291 -2.93 7.02 3.81
C VAL A 291 -2.70 8.30 3.00
N MET A 292 -3.74 8.96 2.52
CA MET A 292 -3.61 10.21 1.76
C MET A 292 -3.16 11.42 2.59
N VAL A 293 -2.94 11.27 3.90
CA VAL A 293 -2.53 12.37 4.78
C VAL A 293 -1.05 12.22 5.13
N GLY A 294 -0.20 13.07 4.54
CA GLY A 294 1.22 13.17 4.88
C GLY A 294 2.17 12.20 4.17
N THR A 295 1.68 11.23 3.40
CA THR A 295 2.52 10.17 2.81
C THR A 295 3.00 10.46 1.38
N GLY A 296 2.38 11.43 0.69
CA GLY A 296 2.56 11.66 -0.75
C GLY A 296 1.52 10.99 -1.66
N TYR A 297 0.61 10.16 -1.12
CA TYR A 297 -0.59 9.69 -1.83
C TYR A 297 -1.66 10.79 -2.00
N GLY A 298 -1.58 11.82 -1.16
CA GLY A 298 -2.60 12.83 -0.99
C GLY A 298 -2.72 13.88 -2.09
N LEU A 299 -3.51 14.89 -1.78
CA LEU A 299 -3.73 16.08 -2.60
C LEU A 299 -2.93 17.29 -2.12
N GLU A 300 -1.91 17.07 -1.29
CA GLU A 300 -1.01 18.11 -0.82
C GLU A 300 -0.32 18.79 -2.03
N PRO A 301 -0.41 20.12 -2.15
CA PRO A 301 0.12 20.83 -3.32
C PRO A 301 1.65 20.80 -3.38
N ASP A 302 2.30 20.67 -2.21
CA ASP A 302 3.73 20.75 -2.03
C ASP A 302 4.38 19.42 -1.66
N TRP A 303 3.63 18.33 -1.51
CA TRP A 303 4.20 17.00 -1.22
C TRP A 303 3.48 15.87 -1.95
N LYS A 304 4.22 15.19 -2.83
CA LYS A 304 3.73 14.03 -3.59
C LYS A 304 4.82 13.00 -3.80
N HIS A 305 4.40 11.78 -4.09
CA HIS A 305 5.29 10.75 -4.57
C HIS A 305 6.07 11.21 -5.80
N GLY A 306 7.40 11.12 -5.76
CA GLY A 306 8.31 11.51 -6.83
C GLY A 306 8.46 13.00 -7.08
N MET A 307 7.93 13.85 -6.19
CA MET A 307 8.10 15.30 -6.29
C MET A 307 9.49 15.71 -5.79
N TYR A 308 10.17 16.58 -6.54
CA TYR A 308 11.47 17.09 -6.13
C TYR A 308 11.31 18.09 -4.98
N LYS A 309 11.93 17.80 -3.84
CA LYS A 309 11.87 18.64 -2.63
C LYS A 309 13.18 19.39 -2.35
N GLY A 310 14.20 19.20 -3.18
CA GLY A 310 15.58 19.60 -2.91
C GLY A 310 16.50 18.40 -2.85
N LYS A 311 17.80 18.63 -2.59
CA LYS A 311 18.81 17.56 -2.56
C LYS A 311 18.47 16.45 -1.57
N GLU A 312 18.06 16.84 -0.37
CA GLU A 312 17.52 15.95 0.66
C GLU A 312 16.64 16.78 1.61
N VAL A 313 15.43 16.28 1.89
CA VAL A 313 14.49 16.86 2.84
C VAL A 313 13.88 15.74 3.68
N VAL A 314 13.76 16.00 4.99
CA VAL A 314 13.07 15.12 5.93
C VAL A 314 12.08 15.97 6.73
N GLU A 315 10.86 15.49 6.85
CA GLU A 315 9.81 16.12 7.63
C GLU A 315 9.18 15.12 8.59
N HIS A 316 8.75 15.61 9.75
CA HIS A 316 7.95 14.85 10.69
C HIS A 316 6.88 15.73 11.31
N PHE A 317 5.71 15.16 11.59
CA PHE A 317 4.64 15.87 12.28
C PHE A 317 3.65 14.88 12.86
N SER A 318 2.79 15.38 13.74
CA SER A 318 1.72 14.60 14.36
C SER A 318 0.42 15.37 14.25
N LEU A 319 -0.64 14.67 13.86
CA LEU A 319 -1.99 15.21 13.82
C LEU A 319 -2.84 14.55 14.90
N ASP A 320 -3.84 15.26 15.37
CA ASP A 320 -4.88 14.71 16.23
C ASP A 320 -6.11 14.45 15.37
N VAL A 321 -6.52 13.19 15.25
CA VAL A 321 -7.57 12.77 14.29
C VAL A 321 -8.87 13.54 14.47
N GLU A 322 -9.24 13.84 15.72
CA GLU A 322 -10.48 14.56 16.02
C GLU A 322 -10.34 16.07 15.79
N GLN A 323 -9.22 16.67 16.21
CA GLN A 323 -8.99 18.11 16.02
C GLN A 323 -8.68 18.47 14.57
N ASP A 324 -8.00 17.59 13.83
CA ASP A 324 -7.61 17.72 12.44
C ASP A 324 -8.56 16.98 11.48
N LYS A 325 -9.79 16.63 11.90
CA LYS A 325 -10.73 15.82 11.11
C LYS A 325 -10.97 16.31 9.69
N GLU A 326 -10.87 17.61 9.43
CA GLU A 326 -11.03 18.20 8.10
C GLU A 326 -9.93 17.78 7.12
N ARG A 327 -8.78 17.32 7.64
CA ARG A 327 -7.65 16.79 6.90
C ARG A 327 -7.73 15.28 6.72
N MET A 328 -8.62 14.59 7.43
CA MET A 328 -8.76 13.14 7.39
C MET A 328 -9.68 12.74 6.24
N PHE A 329 -9.09 12.46 5.08
CA PHE A 329 -9.80 12.10 3.87
C PHE A 329 -8.99 11.13 3.01
N GLY A 330 -9.66 10.54 2.03
CA GLY A 330 -9.07 9.71 0.99
C GLY A 330 -9.08 8.23 1.32
N LEU A 331 -8.00 7.57 0.93
CA LEU A 331 -7.76 6.14 1.10
C LEU A 331 -7.62 5.79 2.58
N VAL A 332 -8.46 4.86 3.04
CA VAL A 332 -8.46 4.37 4.41
C VAL A 332 -7.93 2.95 4.43
N ASP A 333 -6.82 2.74 5.13
CA ASP A 333 -6.28 1.41 5.39
C ASP A 333 -6.62 1.00 6.80
N ASN A 334 -7.33 -0.11 6.95
CA ASN A 334 -7.70 -0.67 8.25
C ASN A 334 -6.86 -1.91 8.53
N SER A 335 -6.44 -2.08 9.78
CA SER A 335 -6.36 -3.43 10.34
C SER A 335 -7.78 -3.96 10.45
N ALA A 336 -7.98 -5.20 10.05
CA ALA A 336 -9.26 -5.86 10.16
C ALA A 336 -9.10 -7.29 10.66
N ARG A 337 -10.13 -7.74 11.39
CA ARG A 337 -10.37 -9.16 11.67
C ARG A 337 -11.25 -9.73 10.56
N PHE A 338 -10.88 -10.90 10.06
CA PHE A 338 -11.58 -11.64 9.01
C PHE A 338 -12.07 -12.96 9.59
N GLU A 339 -13.35 -13.27 9.43
CA GLU A 339 -13.92 -14.54 9.89
C GLU A 339 -14.57 -15.25 8.70
N LEU A 340 -14.06 -16.44 8.37
CA LEU A 340 -14.63 -17.26 7.31
C LEU A 340 -15.90 -17.94 7.77
N SER A 341 -16.81 -18.23 6.83
CA SER A 341 -18.00 -19.06 7.08
C SER A 341 -17.67 -20.47 7.59
N SER A 342 -16.43 -20.93 7.39
CA SER A 342 -15.89 -22.19 7.93
C SER A 342 -15.36 -22.09 9.37
N GLY A 343 -15.26 -20.88 9.92
CA GLY A 343 -14.88 -20.61 11.32
C GLY A 343 -13.43 -20.18 11.53
N GLU A 344 -12.56 -20.26 10.52
CA GLU A 344 -11.19 -19.73 10.63
C GLU A 344 -11.20 -18.20 10.78
N VAL A 345 -10.29 -17.71 11.63
CA VAL A 345 -10.13 -16.29 11.92
C VAL A 345 -8.75 -15.85 11.47
N GLY A 346 -8.72 -14.78 10.68
CA GLY A 346 -7.51 -14.16 10.17
C GLY A 346 -7.48 -12.68 10.50
N TYR A 347 -6.33 -12.07 10.24
CA TYR A 347 -6.13 -10.63 10.37
C TYR A 347 -5.34 -10.11 9.17
N GLY A 348 -5.50 -8.84 8.85
CA GLY A 348 -4.80 -8.25 7.71
C GLY A 348 -5.28 -6.84 7.40
N LEU A 349 -5.08 -6.44 6.15
CA LEU A 349 -5.45 -5.14 5.63
C LEU A 349 -6.88 -5.18 5.07
N PHE A 350 -7.68 -4.17 5.37
CA PHE A 350 -8.90 -3.82 4.67
C PHE A 350 -8.82 -2.36 4.22
N GLU A 351 -8.40 -2.16 2.97
CA GLU A 351 -8.23 -0.86 2.32
C GLU A 351 -9.44 -0.54 1.45
N TYR A 352 -9.91 0.72 1.51
CA TYR A 352 -10.94 1.20 0.61
C TYR A 352 -10.85 2.70 0.33
N CYS A 353 -11.38 3.11 -0.82
CA CYS A 353 -11.67 4.50 -1.15
C CYS A 353 -12.82 4.56 -2.16
N PHE A 354 -13.61 5.63 -2.10
CA PHE A 354 -14.62 5.96 -3.10
C PHE A 354 -14.22 7.25 -3.81
N PHE A 355 -13.70 7.12 -5.03
CA PHE A 355 -13.20 8.19 -5.90
C PHE A 355 -14.33 8.82 -6.73
N GLY A 356 -15.37 9.30 -6.03
CA GLY A 356 -16.57 9.86 -6.64
C GLY A 356 -17.84 9.17 -6.16
N ASN A 357 -18.94 9.41 -6.87
CA ASN A 357 -20.24 8.84 -6.54
C ASN A 357 -20.24 7.32 -6.72
N PHE A 358 -21.00 6.63 -5.87
CA PHE A 358 -21.16 5.18 -5.93
C PHE A 358 -22.57 4.76 -5.46
N ASP A 359 -23.46 4.55 -6.41
CA ASP A 359 -24.92 4.40 -6.21
C ASP A 359 -25.25 3.17 -5.37
N ARG A 360 -24.53 2.05 -5.54
CA ARG A 360 -24.72 0.79 -4.79
C ARG A 360 -24.71 1.00 -3.27
N TYR A 361 -23.93 1.97 -2.78
CA TYR A 361 -23.80 2.29 -1.36
C TYR A 361 -24.30 3.69 -1.00
N GLY A 362 -24.96 4.39 -1.93
CA GLY A 362 -25.47 5.73 -1.71
C GLY A 362 -24.38 6.78 -1.44
N VAL A 363 -23.16 6.57 -1.97
CA VAL A 363 -22.06 7.53 -1.82
C VAL A 363 -22.32 8.71 -2.76
N ALA A 364 -22.54 9.90 -2.21
CA ALA A 364 -22.88 11.13 -2.95
C ALA A 364 -22.25 12.39 -2.35
#